data_AF-A0A0S7XNU0-F1
#
_entry.id   AF-A0A0S7XNU0-F1
#
_cell.length_a   1.000
_cell.length_b   1.000
_cell.length_c   1.000
_cell.angle_alpha   90.00
_cell.angle_beta   90.00
_cell.angle_gamma   90.00
#
_symmetry.space_group_name_H-M   'P 1'
#
loop_
_entity.id
_entity.type
_entity.pdbx_description
1 polymer ?
#
loop_
_entity_poly.entity_id
_entity_poly.type
_entity_poly.pdbx_seq_one_letter_code
_entity_poly.pdbx_strand_id
1 'polypeptide(L)'
;MKGIFTRLRDGLAKTRKALTEQVDRLVVGKREIDDEALERLEEILIMGDVGVKATNKLIQQLSQMVSKKEINDLEQLKQHLTYEVLKFLDVDAPPFDVSKAKPFVIMVIGVNGTGKTTAIAKMAKWFKDQGKQSILAAADTFRAAAIEQLEIWGRRANVDIIKRKAGADPSAVVF
;
A
#
# COMPACT_ATOMS: atom_id res chain seq x y z
N MET A 1 -11.08 14.04 16.42
CA MET A 1 -10.41 12.83 15.92
C MET A 1 -9.78 13.17 14.57
N LYS A 2 -8.47 12.97 14.34
CA LYS A 2 -7.85 13.29 13.02
C LYS A 2 -8.56 12.48 11.92
N GLY A 3 -8.97 13.13 10.84
CA GLY A 3 -9.63 12.49 9.70
C GLY A 3 -8.71 11.49 8.98
N ILE A 4 -9.31 10.53 8.25
CA ILE A 4 -8.58 9.49 7.50
C ILE A 4 -7.56 10.12 6.54
N PHE A 5 -7.97 11.18 5.84
CA PHE A 5 -7.09 11.90 4.91
C PHE A 5 -5.88 12.53 5.61
N THR A 6 -6.08 13.13 6.79
CA THR A 6 -4.97 13.69 7.58
C THR A 6 -3.99 12.60 8.01
N ARG A 7 -4.49 11.44 8.46
CA ARG A 7 -3.63 10.31 8.84
C ARG A 7 -2.84 9.75 7.66
N LEU A 8 -3.45 9.63 6.50
CA LEU A 8 -2.77 9.20 5.27
C LEU A 8 -1.69 10.21 4.87
N ARG A 9 -2.02 11.50 4.83
CA ARG A 9 -1.08 12.58 4.51
C ARG A 9 0.11 12.64 5.47
N ASP A 10 -0.14 12.45 6.77
CA ASP A 10 0.90 12.42 7.79
C ASP A 10 1.79 11.17 7.64
N GLY A 11 1.19 10.01 7.35
CA GLY A 11 1.93 8.75 7.11
C GLY A 11 2.82 8.78 5.87
N LEU A 12 2.42 9.53 4.84
CA LEU A 12 3.18 9.71 3.60
C LEU A 12 4.16 10.89 3.63
N ALA A 13 4.34 11.57 4.77
CA ALA A 13 5.14 12.79 4.84
C ALA A 13 6.60 12.59 4.38
N LYS A 14 7.22 11.45 4.73
CA LYS A 14 8.59 11.13 4.28
C LYS A 14 8.66 10.91 2.77
N THR A 15 7.72 10.15 2.20
CA THR A 15 7.63 9.91 0.75
C THR A 15 7.39 11.21 -0.01
N ARG A 16 6.50 12.08 0.49
CA ARG A 16 6.25 13.40 -0.11
C ARG A 16 7.53 14.25 -0.14
N LYS A 17 8.31 14.23 0.95
CA LYS A 17 9.59 14.94 1.01
C LYS A 17 10.64 14.37 0.05
N ALA A 18 10.71 13.04 -0.06
CA ALA A 18 11.69 12.37 -0.91
C ALA A 18 11.34 12.50 -2.40
N LEU A 19 10.07 12.42 -2.77
CA LEU A 19 9.62 12.38 -4.16
C LEU A 19 9.05 13.72 -4.61
N THR A 20 7.94 14.17 -4.01
CA THR A 20 7.19 15.36 -4.47
C THR A 20 8.05 16.62 -4.42
N GLU A 21 8.79 16.88 -3.33
CA GLU A 21 9.64 18.07 -3.24
C GLU A 21 10.83 18.03 -4.23
N GLN A 22 11.28 16.85 -4.65
CA GLN A 22 12.32 16.74 -5.68
C GLN A 22 11.75 17.03 -7.07
N VAL A 23 10.57 16.49 -7.38
CA VAL A 23 9.84 16.82 -8.62
C VAL A 23 9.52 18.32 -8.67
N ASP A 24 9.04 18.92 -7.57
CA ASP A 24 8.75 20.35 -7.52
C ASP A 24 10.00 21.20 -7.81
N ARG A 25 11.18 20.80 -7.31
CA ARG A 25 12.44 21.48 -7.61
C ARG A 25 12.88 21.36 -9.06
N LEU A 26 12.53 20.28 -9.75
CA LEU A 26 12.77 20.13 -11.17
C LEU A 26 11.99 21.19 -11.96
N VAL A 27 10.75 21.48 -11.53
CA VAL A 27 9.82 22.40 -12.20
C VAL A 27 10.16 23.87 -11.92
N VAL A 28 10.81 24.17 -10.79
CA VAL A 28 11.17 25.53 -10.41
C VAL A 28 12.42 26.02 -11.17
N GLY A 29 12.22 26.96 -12.11
CA GLY A 29 13.29 27.76 -12.70
C GLY A 29 13.69 27.43 -14.14
N LYS A 30 13.26 26.30 -14.70
CA LYS A 30 13.38 25.96 -16.14
C LYS A 30 12.03 26.21 -16.85
N ARG A 31 12.06 26.68 -18.10
CA ARG A 31 10.84 26.89 -18.92
C ARG A 31 10.56 25.75 -19.90
N GLU A 32 11.61 25.08 -20.37
CA GLU A 32 11.53 24.06 -21.41
C GLU A 32 11.79 22.67 -20.83
N ILE A 33 11.24 21.67 -21.50
CA ILE A 33 11.45 20.26 -21.17
C ILE A 33 12.56 19.75 -22.08
N ASP A 34 13.78 19.71 -21.54
CA ASP A 34 14.95 19.14 -22.20
C ASP A 34 15.15 17.66 -21.80
N ASP A 35 16.04 16.96 -22.51
CA ASP A 35 16.37 15.57 -22.22
C ASP A 35 16.95 15.41 -20.80
N GLU A 36 17.69 16.42 -20.32
CA GLU A 36 18.24 16.48 -18.96
C GLU A 36 17.12 16.49 -17.89
N ALA A 37 16.02 17.21 -18.13
CA ALA A 37 14.89 17.23 -17.21
C ALA A 37 14.20 15.86 -17.14
N LEU A 38 14.07 15.15 -18.27
CA LEU A 38 13.47 13.83 -18.31
C LEU A 38 14.37 12.78 -17.63
N GLU A 39 15.68 12.83 -17.85
CA GLU A 39 16.66 11.97 -17.17
C GLU A 39 16.65 12.22 -15.66
N ARG A 40 16.63 13.49 -15.24
CA ARG A 40 16.54 13.82 -13.81
C ARG A 40 15.24 13.36 -13.18
N LEU A 41 14.12 13.44 -13.91
CA LEU A 41 12.85 12.90 -13.45
C LEU A 41 12.92 11.37 -13.28
N GLU A 42 13.57 10.67 -14.21
CA GLU A 42 13.80 9.23 -14.12
C GLU A 42 14.53 8.87 -12.82
N GLU A 43 15.65 9.53 -12.54
CA GLU A 43 16.42 9.33 -11.31
C GLU A 43 15.57 9.52 -10.06
N ILE A 44 14.78 10.60 -10.01
CA ILE A 44 13.90 10.90 -8.87
C ILE A 44 12.87 9.78 -8.65
N LEU A 45 12.29 9.24 -9.72
CA LEU A 45 11.33 8.12 -9.63
C LEU A 45 12.00 6.84 -9.16
N ILE A 46 13.20 6.52 -9.65
CA ILE A 46 13.97 5.34 -9.19
C ILE A 46 14.35 5.46 -7.72
N MET A 47 14.90 6.60 -7.30
CA MET A 47 15.24 6.87 -5.89
C MET A 47 14.01 6.89 -4.98
N GLY A 48 12.83 7.12 -5.55
CA GLY A 48 11.53 7.08 -4.87
C GLY A 48 10.90 5.70 -4.76
N ASP A 49 11.63 4.62 -5.06
CA ASP A 49 11.14 3.23 -5.04
C ASP A 49 9.96 2.94 -6.00
N VAL A 50 9.80 3.71 -7.08
CA VAL A 50 8.77 3.45 -8.11
C VAL A 50 9.09 2.17 -8.90
N GLY A 51 10.38 1.85 -9.01
CA GLY A 51 10.89 0.66 -9.70
C GLY A 51 11.07 0.86 -11.20
N VAL A 52 12.12 0.23 -11.75
CA VAL A 52 12.61 0.45 -13.13
C VAL A 52 11.51 0.30 -14.18
N LYS A 53 10.71 -0.77 -14.12
CA LYS A 53 9.68 -1.03 -15.13
C LYS A 53 8.59 0.05 -15.17
N ALA A 54 8.14 0.50 -14.00
CA ALA A 54 7.10 1.53 -13.91
C ALA A 54 7.67 2.88 -14.32
N THR A 55 8.86 3.22 -13.84
CA THR A 55 9.58 4.44 -14.22
C THR A 55 9.78 4.53 -15.74
N ASN A 56 10.34 3.49 -16.38
CA ASN A 56 10.58 3.51 -17.83
C ASN A 56 9.29 3.74 -18.62
N LYS A 57 8.19 3.12 -18.20
CA LYS A 57 6.89 3.31 -18.84
C LYS A 57 6.37 4.74 -18.65
N LEU A 58 6.55 5.34 -17.48
CA LEU A 58 6.18 6.74 -17.23
C LEU A 58 7.00 7.70 -18.09
N ILE A 59 8.34 7.57 -18.08
CA ILE A 59 9.25 8.43 -18.85
C ILE A 59 8.99 8.31 -20.34
N GLN A 60 8.77 7.09 -20.86
CA GLN A 60 8.46 6.89 -22.27
C GLN A 60 7.15 7.59 -22.69
N GLN A 61 6.10 7.52 -21.86
CA GLN A 61 4.84 8.22 -22.14
C GLN A 61 5.03 9.74 -22.14
N LEU A 62 5.72 10.27 -21.13
CA LEU A 62 5.98 11.71 -21.03
C LEU A 62 6.85 12.22 -22.20
N SER A 63 7.91 11.51 -22.56
CA SER A 63 8.77 11.83 -23.71
C SER A 63 7.99 11.85 -25.03
N GLN A 64 7.05 10.91 -25.23
CA GLN A 64 6.17 10.91 -26.40
C GLN A 64 5.27 12.15 -26.43
N MET A 65 4.69 12.55 -25.29
CA MET A 65 3.84 13.74 -25.20
C MET A 65 4.65 15.03 -25.46
N VAL A 66 5.88 15.11 -24.96
CA VAL A 66 6.81 16.22 -25.23
C VAL A 66 7.15 16.30 -26.72
N SER A 67 7.52 15.18 -27.36
CA SER A 67 7.85 15.16 -28.80
C SER A 67 6.67 15.55 -29.70
N LYS A 68 5.44 15.28 -29.27
CA LYS A 68 4.20 15.71 -29.93
C LYS A 68 3.75 17.13 -29.60
N LYS A 69 4.48 17.85 -28.72
CA LYS A 69 4.13 19.19 -28.21
C LYS A 69 2.80 19.23 -27.44
N GLU A 70 2.40 18.10 -26.87
CA GLU A 70 1.22 18.00 -25.99
C GLU A 70 1.54 18.56 -24.59
N ILE A 71 2.81 18.49 -24.18
CA ILE A 71 3.34 19.08 -22.95
C ILE A 71 4.41 20.09 -23.35
N ASN A 72 4.25 21.34 -22.90
CA ASN A 72 5.09 22.46 -23.34
C ASN A 72 5.90 23.11 -22.19
N ASP A 73 5.59 22.76 -20.94
CA ASP A 73 6.29 23.28 -19.77
C ASP A 73 6.34 22.23 -18.64
N LEU A 74 7.19 22.49 -17.65
CA LEU A 74 7.42 21.57 -16.55
C LEU A 74 6.24 21.45 -15.57
N GLU A 75 5.35 22.44 -15.50
CA GLU A 75 4.12 22.32 -14.70
C GLU A 75 3.15 21.32 -15.36
N GLN A 76 2.99 21.39 -16.68
CA GLN A 76 2.26 20.39 -17.45
C GLN A 76 2.92 19.01 -17.31
N LEU A 77 4.25 18.91 -17.33
CA LEU A 77 4.96 17.65 -17.14
C LEU A 77 4.57 16.98 -15.80
N LYS A 78 4.53 17.75 -14.70
CA LYS A 78 4.12 17.27 -13.38
C LYS A 78 2.65 16.85 -13.33
N GLN A 79 1.76 17.61 -13.96
CA GLN A 79 0.33 17.27 -14.05
C GLN A 79 0.13 15.96 -14.81
N HIS A 80 0.79 15.80 -15.95
CA HIS A 80 0.75 14.57 -16.75
C HIS A 80 1.39 13.38 -16.03
N LEU A 81 2.51 13.57 -15.32
CA LEU A 81 3.08 12.53 -14.47
C LEU A 81 2.08 12.07 -13.42
N THR A 82 1.40 13.01 -12.75
CA THR A 82 0.37 12.69 -11.73
C THR A 82 -0.77 11.89 -12.36
N TYR A 83 -1.24 12.31 -13.53
CA TYR A 83 -2.30 11.63 -14.27
C TYR A 83 -1.90 10.21 -14.68
N GLU A 84 -0.69 10.03 -15.22
CA GLU A 84 -0.19 8.70 -15.58
C GLU A 84 -0.04 7.81 -14.33
N VAL A 85 0.51 8.31 -13.23
CA VAL A 85 0.57 7.56 -11.96
C VAL A 85 -0.83 7.15 -11.49
N LEU A 86 -1.84 8.01 -11.60
CA LEU A 86 -3.22 7.66 -11.24
C LEU A 86 -3.78 6.53 -12.11
N LYS A 87 -3.48 6.49 -13.41
CA LYS A 87 -3.88 5.38 -14.28
C LYS A 87 -3.24 4.04 -13.87
N PHE A 88 -2.00 4.06 -13.38
CA PHE A 88 -1.37 2.85 -12.86
C PHE A 88 -2.04 2.33 -11.58
N LEU A 89 -2.61 3.24 -10.79
CA LEU A 89 -3.33 2.90 -9.55
C LEU A 89 -4.80 2.52 -9.80
N ASP A 90 -5.35 2.91 -10.94
CA ASP A 90 -6.71 2.57 -11.38
C ASP A 90 -6.75 1.12 -11.88
N VAL A 91 -6.81 0.19 -10.93
CA VAL A 91 -6.91 -1.24 -11.18
C VAL A 91 -8.35 -1.68 -10.97
N ASP A 92 -8.92 -2.39 -11.95
CA ASP A 92 -10.23 -3.02 -11.82
C ASP A 92 -10.16 -4.15 -10.77
N ALA A 93 -10.57 -3.82 -9.55
CA ALA A 93 -10.62 -4.74 -8.43
C ALA A 93 -12.05 -4.79 -7.89
N PRO A 94 -12.65 -5.98 -7.73
CA PRO A 94 -13.97 -6.10 -7.15
C PRO A 94 -13.96 -5.52 -5.72
N PRO A 95 -15.05 -4.88 -5.28
CA PRO A 95 -15.12 -4.32 -3.94
C PRO A 95 -14.93 -5.43 -2.91
N PHE A 96 -14.16 -5.10 -1.86
CA PHE A 96 -13.95 -5.99 -0.72
C PHE A 96 -15.24 -6.10 0.11
N ASP A 97 -16.13 -6.99 -0.33
CA ASP A 97 -17.45 -7.19 0.25
C ASP A 97 -17.51 -8.51 1.05
N VAL A 98 -17.41 -8.36 2.37
CA VAL A 98 -17.47 -9.49 3.31
C VAL A 98 -18.87 -10.06 3.52
N SER A 99 -19.92 -9.49 2.90
CA SER A 99 -21.29 -10.00 3.02
C SER A 99 -21.59 -11.18 2.09
N LYS A 100 -20.73 -11.42 1.08
CA LYS A 100 -20.91 -12.45 0.06
C LYS A 100 -20.81 -13.89 0.56
N ALA A 101 -20.32 -14.11 1.78
CA ALA A 101 -20.20 -15.43 2.40
C ALA A 101 -20.38 -15.35 3.92
N LYS A 102 -20.89 -16.42 4.53
CA LYS A 102 -21.02 -16.57 5.99
C LYS A 102 -20.58 -17.98 6.43
N PRO A 103 -19.42 -18.14 7.11
CA PRO A 103 -18.44 -17.09 7.41
C PRO A 103 -17.70 -16.61 6.14
N PHE A 104 -17.29 -15.34 6.12
CA PHE A 104 -16.33 -14.83 5.14
C PHE A 104 -14.91 -15.07 5.65
N VAL A 105 -14.12 -15.86 4.92
CA VAL A 105 -12.79 -16.32 5.38
C VAL A 105 -11.70 -15.44 4.77
N ILE A 106 -10.84 -14.86 5.63
CA ILE A 106 -9.68 -14.06 5.23
C ILE A 106 -8.41 -14.80 5.64
N MET A 107 -7.63 -15.26 4.67
CA MET A 107 -6.31 -15.84 4.90
C MET A 107 -5.23 -14.78 4.68
N VAL A 108 -4.42 -14.50 5.71
CA VAL A 108 -3.32 -13.54 5.63
C VAL A 108 -2.00 -14.27 5.46
N ILE A 109 -1.35 -14.05 4.32
CA ILE A 109 -0.08 -14.68 3.95
C ILE A 109 1.06 -13.66 3.86
N GLY A 110 2.30 -14.13 3.92
CA GLY A 110 3.50 -13.31 3.73
C GLY A 110 4.66 -13.73 4.61
N VAL A 111 5.83 -13.14 4.40
CA VAL A 111 7.06 -13.47 5.14
C VAL A 111 7.09 -12.88 6.55
N ASN A 112 8.04 -13.31 7.38
CA ASN A 112 8.18 -12.80 8.75
C ASN A 112 8.55 -11.30 8.75
N GLY A 113 8.05 -10.56 9.73
CA GLY A 113 8.37 -9.13 9.90
C GLY A 113 7.52 -8.13 9.09
N THR A 114 6.70 -8.57 8.13
CA THR A 114 5.87 -7.66 7.29
C THR A 114 4.62 -7.11 7.99
N GLY A 115 4.40 -7.44 9.27
CA GLY A 115 3.28 -6.92 10.06
C GLY A 115 1.97 -7.70 9.96
N LYS A 116 1.97 -8.96 9.47
CA LYS A 116 0.77 -9.81 9.34
C LYS A 116 -0.12 -9.85 10.58
N THR A 117 0.44 -10.22 11.74
CA THR A 117 -0.32 -10.35 13.00
C THR A 117 -0.94 -9.02 13.43
N THR A 118 -0.22 -7.92 13.23
CA THR A 118 -0.72 -6.56 13.49
C THR A 118 -1.83 -6.17 12.51
N ALA A 119 -1.73 -6.56 11.24
CA ALA A 119 -2.79 -6.35 10.24
C ALA A 119 -4.06 -7.12 10.60
N ILE A 120 -3.94 -8.40 10.99
CA ILE A 120 -5.06 -9.22 11.48
C ILE A 120 -5.76 -8.54 12.66
N ALA A 121 -4.99 -8.06 13.64
CA ALA A 121 -5.54 -7.37 14.81
C ALA A 121 -6.31 -6.08 14.44
N LYS A 122 -5.75 -5.28 13.52
CA LYS A 122 -6.41 -4.06 13.01
C LYS A 122 -7.71 -4.38 12.28
N MET A 123 -7.71 -5.43 11.44
CA MET A 123 -8.90 -5.88 10.74
C MET A 123 -9.98 -6.39 11.70
N ALA A 124 -9.60 -7.21 12.68
CA ALA A 124 -10.53 -7.72 13.71
C ALA A 124 -11.22 -6.58 14.46
N LYS A 125 -10.44 -5.59 14.90
CA LYS A 125 -11.00 -4.37 15.51
C LYS A 125 -11.89 -3.60 14.55
N TRP A 126 -11.46 -3.40 13.30
CA TRP A 126 -12.22 -2.66 12.30
C TRP A 126 -13.57 -3.30 11.98
N PHE A 127 -13.64 -4.63 11.90
CA PHE A 127 -14.89 -5.37 11.71
C PHE A 127 -15.78 -5.31 12.96
N LYS A 128 -15.18 -5.43 14.14
CA LYS A 128 -15.93 -5.30 15.39
C LYS A 128 -16.54 -3.92 15.57
N ASP A 129 -15.80 -2.86 15.24
CA ASP A 129 -16.29 -1.47 15.29
C ASP A 129 -17.44 -1.24 14.29
N GLN A 130 -17.61 -2.12 13.29
CA GLN A 130 -18.76 -2.17 12.37
C GLN A 130 -19.89 -3.11 12.84
N GLY A 131 -19.80 -3.68 14.06
CA GLY A 131 -20.78 -4.62 14.59
C GLY A 131 -20.71 -6.04 14.00
N LYS A 132 -19.65 -6.39 13.26
CA LYS A 132 -19.47 -7.74 12.70
C LYS A 132 -18.85 -8.67 13.73
N GLN A 133 -19.35 -9.90 13.79
CA GLN A 133 -18.73 -10.98 14.56
C GLN A 133 -17.54 -11.54 13.78
N SER A 134 -16.43 -11.77 14.48
CA SER A 134 -15.20 -12.31 13.90
C SER A 134 -14.59 -13.32 14.85
N ILE A 135 -13.81 -14.26 14.30
CA ILE A 135 -13.01 -15.24 15.04
C ILE A 135 -11.62 -15.23 14.40
N LEU A 136 -10.58 -15.32 15.21
CA LEU A 136 -9.19 -15.41 14.76
C LEU A 136 -8.70 -16.86 14.81
N ALA A 137 -8.04 -17.34 13.76
CA ALA A 137 -7.40 -18.66 13.74
C ALA A 137 -5.87 -18.50 13.77
N ALA A 138 -5.22 -19.05 14.79
CA ALA A 138 -3.77 -18.97 14.99
C ALA A 138 -3.03 -20.05 14.18
N ALA A 139 -3.03 -19.92 12.85
CA ALA A 139 -2.43 -20.90 11.94
C ALA A 139 -0.91 -20.74 11.73
N ASP A 140 -0.27 -19.68 12.25
CA ASP A 140 1.21 -19.60 12.35
C ASP A 140 1.67 -20.46 13.54
N THR A 141 1.58 -21.78 13.39
CA THR A 141 1.82 -22.74 14.48
C THR A 141 3.29 -23.03 14.71
N PHE A 142 4.16 -22.74 13.74
CA PHE A 142 5.60 -22.94 13.87
C PHE A 142 6.23 -22.00 14.91
N ARG A 143 5.70 -20.78 15.02
CA ARG A 143 6.22 -19.75 15.91
C ARG A 143 5.32 -19.59 17.13
N ALA A 144 5.73 -20.14 18.28
CA ALA A 144 5.00 -19.99 19.54
C ALA A 144 4.65 -18.53 19.86
N ALA A 145 5.60 -17.62 19.68
CA ALA A 145 5.39 -16.19 19.87
C ALA A 145 4.35 -15.57 18.93
N ALA A 146 4.12 -16.13 17.74
CA ALA A 146 3.07 -15.65 16.84
C ALA A 146 1.67 -15.99 17.37
N ILE A 147 1.51 -17.19 17.93
CA ILE A 147 0.27 -17.62 18.62
C ILE A 147 -0.01 -16.70 19.81
N GLU A 148 0.98 -16.50 20.69
CA GLU A 148 0.86 -15.63 21.87
C GLU A 148 0.55 -14.17 21.48
N GLN A 149 1.21 -13.66 20.45
CA GLN A 149 0.97 -12.30 19.96
C GLN A 149 -0.46 -12.15 19.42
N LEU A 150 -0.94 -13.10 18.63
CA LEU A 150 -2.32 -13.08 18.14
C LEU A 150 -3.32 -13.18 19.31
N GLU A 151 -2.99 -13.95 20.35
CA GLU A 151 -3.78 -14.06 21.56
C GLU A 151 -3.94 -12.73 22.32
N ILE A 152 -2.84 -11.99 22.48
CA ILE A 152 -2.87 -10.66 23.08
C ILE A 152 -3.76 -9.73 22.24
N TRP A 153 -3.68 -9.81 20.92
CA TRP A 153 -4.47 -8.96 20.04
C TRP A 153 -5.96 -9.30 20.03
N GLY A 154 -6.33 -10.58 19.99
CA GLY A 154 -7.75 -10.95 20.05
C GLY A 154 -8.36 -10.59 21.40
N ARG A 155 -7.62 -10.73 22.52
CA ARG A 155 -8.08 -10.21 23.82
C ARG A 155 -8.28 -8.69 23.81
N ARG A 156 -7.35 -7.92 23.24
CA ARG A 156 -7.48 -6.45 23.11
C ARG A 156 -8.63 -6.02 22.21
N ALA A 157 -8.90 -6.78 21.15
CA ALA A 157 -10.05 -6.55 20.28
C ALA A 157 -11.34 -7.13 20.87
N ASN A 158 -11.26 -7.95 21.92
CA ASN A 158 -12.35 -8.77 22.45
C ASN A 158 -13.01 -9.59 21.33
N VAL A 159 -12.19 -10.41 20.67
CA VAL A 159 -12.50 -11.31 19.56
C VAL A 159 -11.98 -12.70 19.91
N ASP A 160 -12.79 -13.72 19.67
CA ASP A 160 -12.45 -15.11 19.99
C ASP A 160 -11.31 -15.64 19.12
N ILE A 161 -10.57 -16.61 19.66
CA ILE A 161 -9.35 -17.12 19.04
C ILE A 161 -9.32 -18.65 19.12
N ILE A 162 -9.18 -19.29 17.96
CA ILE A 162 -8.93 -20.71 17.82
C ILE A 162 -7.41 -20.92 17.69
N LYS A 163 -6.83 -21.74 18.55
CA LYS A 163 -5.40 -22.06 18.54
C LYS A 163 -5.13 -23.50 18.99
N ARG A 164 -3.99 -24.03 18.57
CA ARG A 164 -3.38 -25.26 19.11
C ARG A 164 -1.99 -24.95 19.65
N LYS A 165 -1.31 -25.97 20.19
CA LYS A 165 0.09 -25.85 20.65
C LYS A 165 1.03 -25.54 19.48
N ALA A 166 2.18 -24.95 19.79
CA ALA A 166 3.25 -24.76 18.81
C ALA A 166 3.67 -26.11 18.20
N GLY A 167 3.97 -26.10 16.90
CA GLY A 167 4.27 -27.28 16.11
C GLY A 167 3.06 -28.16 15.75
N ALA A 168 1.83 -27.76 16.09
CA ALA A 168 0.63 -28.41 15.57
C ALA A 168 0.47 -28.15 14.07
N ASP A 169 -0.23 -29.05 13.38
CA ASP A 169 -0.60 -28.83 11.98
C ASP A 169 -1.49 -27.57 11.82
N PRO A 170 -1.10 -26.57 11.02
CA PRO A 170 -1.92 -25.40 10.73
C PRO A 170 -3.31 -25.75 10.19
N SER A 171 -3.41 -26.81 9.38
CA SER A 171 -4.70 -27.19 8.76
C SER A 171 -5.73 -27.60 9.82
N ALA A 172 -5.28 -28.30 10.86
CA ALA A 172 -6.10 -28.70 12.01
C ALA A 172 -6.51 -27.55 12.94
N VAL A 173 -5.95 -26.34 12.78
CA VAL A 173 -6.40 -25.11 13.45
C VAL A 173 -7.52 -24.44 12.67
N VAL A 174 -7.51 -24.59 11.34
CA VAL A 174 -8.44 -23.91 10.41
C VAL A 174 -9.69 -24.75 10.13
N PHE A 175 -9.57 -26.07 10.15
CA PHE A 175 -10.67 -27.04 9.98
C PHE A 175 -11.58 -27.08 11.21
#